data_AF-A0A2R3IRD3-F1
#
_entry.id   AF-A0A2R3IRD3-F1
#
_cell.length_a   1.000
_cell.length_b   1.000
_cell.length_c   1.000
_cell.angle_alpha   90.00
_cell.angle_beta   90.00
_cell.angle_gamma   90.00
#
_symmetry.space_group_name_H-M   'P 1'
#
loop_
_entity.id
_entity.type
_entity.pdbx_description
1 polymer ?
#
loop_
_entity_poly.entity_id
_entity_poly.type
_entity_poly.pdbx_seq_one_letter_code
_entity_poly.pdbx_strand_id
1 'polypeptide(L)'
;MRSPRILSTAALLLISHAQASPAILGDEEKDAVIDRHRLTPEFRVNRQAKVRHHEGAIDRVVLIRDGNRFTYRSYLRDDQNEPATFWILEFDARSGKRLSERQTDEDDYWRRRDADSRQADSGEKSR
;
A
#
# COMPACT_ATOMS: atom_id res chain seq x y z
N MET A 1 6.12 -51.92 -39.72
CA MET A 1 5.22 -51.13 -38.84
C MET A 1 5.86 -51.00 -37.46
N ARG A 2 5.85 -49.77 -36.91
CA ARG A 2 6.19 -49.33 -35.54
C ARG A 2 7.65 -49.49 -35.10
N SER A 3 8.33 -48.53 -34.47
CA SER A 3 8.33 -47.06 -34.33
C SER A 3 9.49 -46.82 -33.35
N PRO A 4 10.46 -45.92 -33.61
CA PRO A 4 11.50 -45.64 -32.62
C PRO A 4 10.92 -44.82 -31.47
N ARG A 5 11.24 -45.23 -30.23
CA ARG A 5 10.90 -44.52 -29.00
C ARG A 5 11.71 -43.21 -28.95
N ILE A 6 11.03 -42.09 -29.15
CA ILE A 6 11.57 -40.75 -28.93
C ILE A 6 11.68 -40.56 -27.42
N LEU A 7 12.90 -40.43 -26.91
CA LEU A 7 13.17 -39.94 -25.56
C LEU A 7 12.89 -38.43 -25.55
N SER A 8 11.70 -38.03 -25.10
CA SER A 8 11.38 -36.64 -24.83
C SER A 8 11.97 -36.24 -23.46
N THR A 9 13.11 -35.56 -23.49
CA THR A 9 13.63 -34.78 -22.36
C THR A 9 12.68 -33.61 -22.10
N ALA A 10 11.74 -33.78 -21.17
CA ALA A 10 10.94 -32.68 -20.65
C ALA A 10 11.79 -31.86 -19.66
N ALA A 11 12.39 -30.78 -20.16
CA ALA A 11 12.97 -29.75 -19.30
C ALA A 11 11.84 -29.00 -18.59
N LEU A 12 11.64 -29.30 -17.31
CA LEU A 12 10.70 -28.58 -16.44
C LEU A 12 11.31 -27.20 -16.11
N LEU A 13 10.91 -26.16 -16.84
CA LEU A 13 11.19 -24.76 -16.49
C LEU A 13 10.32 -24.37 -15.29
N LEU A 14 10.84 -24.55 -14.08
CA LEU A 14 10.28 -23.98 -12.86
C LEU A 14 10.58 -22.47 -12.85
N ILE A 15 9.68 -21.67 -13.44
CA ILE A 15 9.72 -20.22 -13.28
C ILE A 15 9.17 -19.91 -11.88
N SER A 16 10.06 -19.90 -10.89
CA SER A 16 9.77 -19.39 -9.55
C SER A 16 9.41 -17.92 -9.64
N HIS A 17 8.12 -17.62 -9.84
CA HIS A 17 7.58 -16.29 -9.60
C HIS A 17 7.50 -16.11 -8.08
N ALA A 18 8.62 -15.82 -7.44
CA ALA A 18 8.61 -15.27 -6.10
C ALA A 18 7.82 -13.95 -6.19
N GLN A 19 6.55 -13.99 -5.81
CA GLN A 19 5.75 -12.78 -5.67
C GLN A 19 6.42 -11.96 -4.58
N ALA A 20 7.17 -10.93 -4.96
CA ALA A 20 7.75 -10.02 -4.01
C ALA A 20 6.61 -9.41 -3.21
N SER A 21 6.65 -9.57 -1.88
CA SER A 21 5.65 -8.96 -1.00
C SER A 21 5.62 -7.44 -1.23
N PRO A 22 4.44 -6.80 -1.17
CA PRO A 22 4.34 -5.35 -1.28
C PRO A 22 5.28 -4.66 -0.29
N ALA A 23 6.06 -3.69 -0.79
CA ALA A 23 7.01 -2.95 0.01
C ALA A 23 6.38 -1.62 0.46
N ILE A 24 6.46 -1.32 1.75
CA ILE A 24 6.12 0.01 2.27
C ILE A 24 7.37 0.87 2.19
N LEU A 25 7.29 2.01 1.50
CA LEU A 25 8.41 2.92 1.32
C LEU A 25 8.59 3.77 2.59
N GLY A 26 9.85 3.97 2.99
CA GLY A 26 10.21 4.92 4.04
C GLY A 26 9.95 6.36 3.63
N ASP A 27 9.94 7.31 4.58
CA ASP A 27 9.45 8.66 4.32
C ASP A 27 10.36 9.41 3.32
N GLU A 28 11.68 9.26 3.41
CA GLU A 28 12.61 9.83 2.42
C GLU A 28 12.48 9.18 1.02
N GLU A 29 12.33 7.85 0.97
CA GLU A 29 12.17 7.13 -0.30
C GLU A 29 10.83 7.46 -0.97
N LYS A 30 9.79 7.67 -0.17
CA LYS A 30 8.46 8.05 -0.62
C LYS A 30 8.52 9.33 -1.44
N ASP A 31 9.15 10.39 -0.95
CA ASP A 31 9.22 11.67 -1.67
C ASP A 31 9.99 11.55 -2.99
N ALA A 32 11.14 10.86 -2.98
CA ALA A 32 11.90 10.61 -4.20
C ALA A 32 11.10 9.80 -5.25
N VAL A 33 10.31 8.83 -4.80
CA VAL A 33 9.44 8.01 -5.66
C VAL A 33 8.27 8.84 -6.20
N ILE A 34 7.66 9.69 -5.38
CA ILE A 34 6.58 10.59 -5.80
C ILE A 34 7.05 11.46 -6.97
N ASP A 35 8.21 12.12 -6.82
CA ASP A 35 8.77 12.98 -7.85
C ASP A 35 9.17 12.20 -9.11
N ARG A 36 9.93 11.11 -8.92
CA ARG A 36 10.43 10.28 -10.03
C ARG A 36 9.30 9.69 -10.88
N HIS A 37 8.23 9.23 -10.24
CA HIS A 37 7.11 8.59 -10.92
C HIS A 37 5.95 9.54 -11.22
N ARG A 38 6.09 10.83 -10.90
CA ARG A 38 5.06 11.87 -11.04
C ARG A 38 3.73 11.42 -10.42
N LEU A 39 3.81 10.89 -9.20
CA LEU A 39 2.64 10.43 -8.47
C LEU A 39 1.82 11.64 -8.00
N THR A 40 0.54 11.39 -7.72
CA THR A 40 -0.32 12.36 -7.05
C THR A 40 0.30 12.71 -5.69
N PRO A 41 0.49 14.00 -5.36
CA PRO A 41 1.05 14.40 -4.07
C PRO A 41 0.18 13.96 -2.89
N GLU A 42 0.81 13.60 -1.77
CA GLU A 42 0.12 13.11 -0.56
C GLU A 42 -0.97 14.06 -0.06
N PHE A 43 -0.71 15.38 -0.07
CA PHE A 43 -1.67 16.38 0.40
C PHE A 43 -3.03 16.29 -0.33
N ARG A 44 -3.03 15.94 -1.61
CA ARG A 44 -4.25 15.83 -2.42
C ARG A 44 -5.09 14.64 -1.99
N VAL A 45 -4.42 13.54 -1.67
CA VAL A 45 -5.04 12.32 -1.16
C VAL A 45 -5.58 12.54 0.25
N ASN A 46 -4.83 13.22 1.12
CA ASN A 46 -5.24 13.57 2.48
C ASN A 46 -6.49 14.45 2.47
N ARG A 47 -6.51 15.48 1.62
CA ARG A 47 -7.69 16.31 1.42
C ARG A 47 -8.89 15.46 0.99
N GLN A 48 -8.69 14.53 0.05
CA GLN A 48 -9.78 13.69 -0.43
C GLN A 48 -10.30 12.75 0.66
N ALA A 49 -9.42 12.16 1.47
CA ALA A 49 -9.82 11.34 2.62
C ALA A 49 -10.76 12.14 3.53
N LYS A 50 -10.35 13.33 3.96
CA LYS A 50 -11.11 14.16 4.92
C LYS A 50 -12.49 14.61 4.46
N VAL A 51 -12.71 14.83 3.16
CA VAL A 51 -13.98 15.37 2.61
C VAL A 51 -15.23 14.59 3.05
N ARG A 52 -15.11 13.28 3.31
CA ARG A 52 -16.26 12.43 3.69
C ARG A 52 -16.30 12.04 5.17
N HIS A 53 -15.33 12.51 5.96
CA HIS A 53 -15.16 12.10 7.35
C HIS A 53 -14.97 13.32 8.26
N HIS A 54 -15.79 14.35 8.05
CA HIS A 54 -15.90 15.52 8.95
C HIS A 54 -14.57 16.19 9.31
N GLU A 55 -13.63 16.26 8.35
CA GLU A 55 -12.28 16.79 8.57
C GLU A 55 -11.46 16.02 9.64
N GLY A 56 -11.76 14.73 9.82
CA GLY A 56 -11.08 13.82 10.74
C GLY A 56 -9.55 13.82 10.63
N ALA A 57 -8.90 13.37 11.69
CA ALA A 57 -7.46 13.32 11.80
C ALA A 57 -6.87 12.22 10.90
N ILE A 58 -5.82 12.57 10.15
CA ILE A 58 -5.00 11.57 9.44
C ILE A 58 -3.83 11.23 10.35
N ASP A 59 -3.81 10.02 10.92
CA ASP A 59 -2.78 9.63 11.88
C ASP A 59 -1.51 9.07 11.19
N ARG A 60 -1.62 8.59 9.95
CA ARG A 60 -0.51 8.14 9.10
C ARG A 60 -0.94 8.01 7.64
N VAL A 61 0.00 8.25 6.74
CA VAL A 61 -0.10 7.83 5.34
C VAL A 61 1.19 7.14 4.93
N VAL A 62 1.06 5.98 4.31
CA VAL A 62 2.17 5.22 3.77
C VAL A 62 2.01 5.01 2.27
N LEU A 63 3.14 4.91 1.56
CA LEU A 63 3.17 4.57 0.14
C LEU A 63 3.60 3.12 -0.02
N ILE A 64 2.70 2.30 -0.57
CA ILE A 64 2.91 0.88 -0.81
C ILE A 64 3.27 0.68 -2.27
N ARG A 65 4.38 0.00 -2.54
CA ARG A 65 4.83 -0.40 -3.85
C ARG A 65 4.63 -1.91 -4.05
N ASP A 66 3.85 -2.25 -5.07
CA ASP A 66 3.67 -3.62 -5.53
C ASP A 66 4.03 -3.70 -7.02
N GLY A 67 5.27 -4.12 -7.31
CA GLY A 67 5.86 -4.04 -8.64
C GLY A 67 5.91 -2.60 -9.18
N ASN A 68 5.04 -2.30 -10.15
CA ASN A 68 4.90 -0.97 -10.78
C ASN A 68 3.62 -0.22 -10.34
N ARG A 69 2.86 -0.80 -9.41
CA ARG A 69 1.67 -0.22 -8.79
C ARG A 69 2.09 0.48 -7.50
N PHE A 70 1.51 1.65 -7.29
CA PHE A 70 1.76 2.49 -6.13
C PHE A 70 0.41 2.84 -5.50
N THR A 71 0.28 2.55 -4.22
CA THR A 71 -0.97 2.75 -3.46
C THR A 71 -0.68 3.56 -2.22
N TYR A 72 -1.38 4.66 -2.03
CA TYR A 72 -1.41 5.32 -0.73
C TYR A 72 -2.39 4.59 0.18
N ARG A 73 -1.94 4.24 1.38
CA ARG A 73 -2.85 3.82 2.46
C ARG A 73 -2.87 4.90 3.53
N SER A 74 -4.05 5.40 3.82
CA SER A 74 -4.31 6.47 4.77
C SER A 74 -5.12 5.94 5.94
N TYR A 75 -4.64 6.26 7.15
CA TYR A 75 -5.27 5.93 8.42
C TYR A 75 -5.96 7.20 8.92
N LEU A 76 -7.29 7.19 8.91
CA LEU A 76 -8.14 8.30 9.31
C LEU A 76 -8.95 7.94 10.56
N ARG A 77 -8.92 8.83 11.55
CA ARG A 77 -9.76 8.78 12.74
C ARG A 77 -10.74 9.95 12.71
N ASP A 78 -12.02 9.66 12.81
CA ASP A 78 -13.10 10.65 12.93
C ASP A 78 -13.64 10.62 14.36
N ASP A 79 -13.28 11.64 15.14
CA ASP A 79 -13.60 11.84 16.56
C ASP A 79 -14.77 12.83 16.78
N GLN A 80 -15.47 13.23 15.72
CA GLN A 80 -16.61 14.14 15.80
C GLN A 80 -17.85 13.49 16.43
N ASN A 81 -17.87 12.15 16.50
CA ASN A 81 -18.93 11.37 17.15
C ASN A 81 -18.31 10.46 18.21
N GLU A 82 -19.07 10.19 19.27
CA GLU A 82 -18.72 9.17 20.27
C GLU A 82 -19.58 7.90 20.06
N PRO A 83 -18.98 6.69 19.97
CA PRO A 83 -17.53 6.45 19.92
C PRO A 83 -16.91 6.92 18.59
N ALA A 84 -15.62 7.27 18.63
CA ALA A 84 -14.86 7.63 17.44
C ALA A 84 -14.90 6.50 16.40
N THR A 85 -14.81 6.86 15.13
CA THR A 85 -14.76 5.90 14.02
C THR A 85 -13.40 5.88 13.34
N PHE A 86 -12.96 4.69 12.94
CA PHE A 86 -11.61 4.46 12.43
C PHE A 86 -11.69 3.90 11.02
N TRP A 87 -10.95 4.51 10.10
CA TRP A 87 -11.05 4.26 8.66
C TRP A 87 -9.68 4.00 8.06
N ILE A 88 -9.59 2.95 7.26
CA ILE A 88 -8.43 2.68 6.41
C ILE A 88 -8.87 2.92 4.97
N LEU A 89 -8.25 3.89 4.32
CA LEU A 89 -8.55 4.27 2.95
C LEU A 89 -7.35 3.94 2.07
N GLU A 90 -7.60 3.41 0.88
CA GLU A 90 -6.55 3.19 -0.12
C GLU A 90 -6.84 3.98 -1.40
N PHE A 91 -5.78 4.54 -1.98
CA PHE A 91 -5.85 5.36 -3.18
C PHE A 91 -4.77 4.95 -4.16
N ASP A 92 -5.12 4.93 -5.45
CA ASP A 92 -4.14 4.76 -6.52
C ASP A 92 -3.24 5.99 -6.57
N ALA A 93 -1.93 5.81 -6.33
CA ALA A 93 -1.02 6.93 -6.20
C ALA A 93 -0.77 7.65 -7.53
N ARG A 94 -1.02 7.01 -8.68
CA ARG A 94 -0.86 7.66 -9.99
C ARG A 94 -2.00 8.64 -10.26
N SER A 95 -3.24 8.17 -10.11
CA SER A 95 -4.45 8.92 -10.46
C SER A 95 -5.06 9.71 -9.29
N GLY A 96 -4.69 9.37 -8.06
CA GLY A 96 -5.32 9.87 -6.84
C GLY A 96 -6.72 9.30 -6.60
N LYS A 97 -7.18 8.33 -7.40
CA LYS A 97 -8.52 7.76 -7.25
C LYS A 97 -8.58 6.86 -6.01
N ARG A 98 -9.65 6.99 -5.23
CA ARG A 98 -9.94 6.07 -4.12
C ARG A 98 -10.19 4.67 -4.67
N LEU A 99 -9.48 3.70 -4.13
CA LEU A 99 -9.59 2.27 -4.45
C LEU A 99 -10.49 1.56 -3.44
N SER A 100 -10.29 1.85 -2.16
CA SER A 100 -11.05 1.24 -1.07
C SER A 100 -11.23 2.21 0.10
N GLU A 101 -12.27 1.95 0.88
CA GLU A 101 -12.60 2.64 2.12
C GLU A 101 -13.21 1.61 3.04
N ARG A 102 -12.61 1.41 4.21
CA ARG A 102 -13.03 0.39 5.17
C ARG A 102 -13.04 0.97 6.56
N GLN A 103 -14.21 0.98 7.19
CA GLN A 103 -14.31 1.19 8.63
C GLN A 103 -13.79 -0.05 9.35
N THR A 104 -13.08 0.15 10.46
CA THR A 104 -12.51 -0.91 11.28
C THR A 104 -12.67 -0.57 12.76
N ASP A 105 -12.53 -1.57 13.63
CA ASP A 105 -12.41 -1.33 15.07
C ASP A 105 -11.06 -0.65 15.41
N GLU A 106 -11.01 -0.03 16.59
CA GLU A 106 -9.87 0.73 17.08
C GLU A 106 -8.59 -0.12 17.21
N ASP A 107 -8.72 -1.36 17.71
CA ASP A 107 -7.59 -2.25 17.93
C ASP A 107 -6.94 -2.68 16.60
N ASP A 108 -7.73 -3.02 15.58
CA ASP A 108 -7.23 -3.32 14.23
C ASP A 108 -6.66 -2.10 13.54
N TYR A 109 -7.24 -0.92 13.78
CA TYR A 109 -6.73 0.34 13.25
C TYR A 109 -5.30 0.61 13.76
N TRP A 110 -5.11 0.70 15.08
CA TRP A 110 -3.80 1.04 15.66
C TRP A 110 -2.75 -0.01 15.35
N ARG A 111 -3.10 -1.30 15.48
CA ARG A 111 -2.19 -2.40 15.16
C ARG A 111 -1.67 -2.34 13.72
N ARG A 112 -2.54 -2.06 12.74
CA ARG A 112 -2.15 -1.96 11.33
C ARG A 112 -1.35 -0.70 11.05
N ARG A 113 -1.82 0.44 11.56
CA ARG A 113 -1.14 1.75 11.44
C ARG A 113 0.29 1.67 11.96
N ASP A 114 0.49 1.06 13.12
CA ASP A 114 1.82 0.95 13.75
C ASP A 114 2.70 -0.12 13.08
N ALA A 115 2.11 -1.19 12.54
CA ALA A 115 2.86 -2.14 11.73
C ALA A 115 3.38 -1.49 10.43
N ASP A 116 2.52 -0.78 9.71
CA ASP A 116 2.89 -0.07 8.48
C ASP A 116 3.90 1.05 8.77
N SER A 117 3.77 1.76 9.89
CA SER A 117 4.72 2.80 10.31
C SER A 117 6.09 2.19 10.60
N ARG A 118 6.16 1.12 11.40
CA ARG A 118 7.44 0.42 11.66
C ARG A 118 8.09 -0.09 10.39
N GLN A 119 7.30 -0.59 9.43
CA GLN A 119 7.84 -1.06 8.16
C GLN A 119 8.45 0.09 7.35
N ALA A 120 7.74 1.22 7.24
CA ALA A 120 8.25 2.44 6.60
C ALA A 120 9.56 2.91 7.26
N ASP A 121 9.60 2.99 8.60
CA ASP A 121 10.76 3.46 9.35
C ASP A 121 11.96 2.49 9.26
N SER A 122 11.69 1.18 9.16
CA SER A 122 12.74 0.15 9.03
C SER A 122 13.41 0.15 7.66
N GLY A 123 12.67 0.52 6.61
CA GLY A 123 13.21 0.70 5.26
C GLY A 123 14.21 1.87 5.19
N GLU A 124 14.00 2.89 6.01
CA GLU A 124 14.91 4.04 6.14
C GLU A 124 16.23 3.65 6.82
N LYS A 125 16.17 2.84 7.89
CA LYS A 125 17.36 2.42 8.67
C LYS A 125 18.27 1.41 7.97
N SER A 126 17.84 0.80 6.87
CA SER A 126 18.60 -0.24 6.17
C SER A 126 19.48 0.30 5.03
N ARG A 127 19.62 1.63 4.91
CA ARG A 127 20.50 2.31 3.96
C ARG A 127 21.64 3.01 4.70
#